data_AF-A0AA41QUX4-F1
#
_entry.id   AF-A0AA41QUX4-F1
#
_cell.length_a   1.000
_cell.length_b   1.000
_cell.length_c   1.000
_cell.angle_alpha   90.00
_cell.angle_beta   90.00
_cell.angle_gamma   90.00
#
_symmetry.space_group_name_H-M   'P 1'
#
loop_
_entity.id
_entity.type
_entity.pdbx_description
1 polymer ?
#
loop_
_entity_poly.entity_id
_entity_poly.type
_entity_poly.pdbx_seq_one_letter_code
_entity_poly.pdbx_strand_id
1 'polypeptide(L)'
;MTFVSPPAGQNGQNGQNGQNGQPYPSPLPQQPPLLPPRRSASGLAIAAFIVGIAAFLTGLVVGVGLVLGLAGLGLAIFALRQGTSRGFSLTGLILSALATLTNIVVIVLLVVLGPAVTRAAESAARNLEAQQAQSTPGAASTATQAIDTPCYSFTGPGAYINDIGTAAIADCSTELELWGDDNADGTVTVTGVGEILGTVTIEPIHTSTSTGWGTDGSVDGIVDYLNQSYIPQLGTVISLKEPVTLDGTPANLTRVQSTKALTKTKALLVTQAASPYSTSTGDVQVFSISFVIPQDNGDAIIQELAKSWTWK
;
A
#
# COMPACT_ATOMS: atom_id res chain seq x y z
N MET A 1 52.60 -20.49 20.46
CA MET A 1 52.35 -20.72 21.90
C MET A 1 50.85 -20.51 22.10
N THR A 2 49.97 -21.54 22.05
CA THR A 2 49.53 -22.39 23.18
C THR A 2 49.41 -21.58 24.47
N PHE A 3 48.25 -21.45 25.12
CA PHE A 3 47.50 -22.43 25.95
C PHE A 3 46.02 -21.98 26.00
N VAL A 4 44.97 -22.79 25.80
CA VAL A 4 44.40 -23.94 26.57
C VAL A 4 44.08 -23.61 28.05
N SER A 5 42.78 -23.75 28.39
CA SER A 5 42.02 -23.57 29.66
C SER A 5 42.46 -24.50 30.84
N PRO A 6 41.71 -24.72 31.96
CA PRO A 6 40.56 -24.08 32.68
C PRO A 6 40.88 -23.90 34.22
N PRO A 7 39.96 -23.86 35.25
CA PRO A 7 38.98 -24.89 35.65
C PRO A 7 37.65 -24.40 36.30
N ALA A 8 36.88 -25.38 36.79
CA ALA A 8 35.50 -25.38 37.28
C ALA A 8 35.29 -25.07 38.78
N GLY A 9 34.03 -24.84 39.17
CA GLY A 9 33.46 -25.01 40.52
C GLY A 9 31.95 -24.74 40.45
N GLN A 10 31.04 -25.73 40.50
CA GLN A 10 30.50 -26.52 41.62
C GLN A 10 29.80 -25.76 42.78
N ASN A 11 28.49 -26.01 42.85
CA ASN A 11 27.67 -26.38 44.02
C ASN A 11 27.32 -25.39 45.15
N GLY A 12 25.99 -25.26 45.36
CA GLY A 12 25.33 -25.12 46.66
C GLY A 12 23.87 -25.58 46.49
N GLN A 13 23.48 -26.80 46.92
CA GLN A 13 23.10 -27.24 48.28
C GLN A 13 21.84 -26.58 48.86
N ASN A 14 20.73 -27.33 48.89
CA ASN A 14 19.83 -27.56 50.04
C ASN A 14 18.71 -28.53 49.58
N GLY A 15 18.24 -29.55 50.29
CA GLY A 15 18.48 -30.04 51.64
C GLY A 15 17.28 -30.92 52.07
N GLN A 16 17.55 -32.21 52.29
CA GLN A 16 17.01 -33.12 53.33
C GLN A 16 15.49 -33.37 53.55
N ASN A 17 15.08 -34.64 53.39
CA ASN A 17 14.60 -35.58 54.45
C ASN A 17 14.20 -36.92 53.77
N GLY A 18 14.73 -38.12 54.06
CA GLY A 18 14.73 -38.89 55.32
C GLY A 18 13.34 -39.52 55.54
N GLN A 19 13.07 -40.84 55.66
CA GLN A 19 13.84 -41.99 56.15
C GLN A 19 12.98 -43.30 56.11
N ASN A 20 13.63 -44.49 56.06
CA ASN A 20 13.23 -45.84 56.56
C ASN A 20 12.08 -46.64 55.85
N GLY A 21 12.12 -47.95 55.56
CA GLY A 21 13.07 -49.08 55.73
C GLY A 21 12.33 -50.44 55.58
N GLN A 22 13.07 -51.52 55.24
CA GLN A 22 12.81 -53.00 55.36
C GLN A 22 12.37 -53.86 54.13
N PRO A 23 12.78 -55.16 54.05
CA PRO A 23 13.04 -55.94 52.82
C PRO A 23 12.15 -57.20 52.61
N TYR A 24 12.41 -57.99 51.54
CA TYR A 24 11.89 -59.34 51.11
C TYR A 24 10.88 -59.36 49.93
N PRO A 25 10.65 -60.50 49.22
CA PRO A 25 11.54 -61.33 48.39
C PRO A 25 11.07 -61.41 46.90
N SER A 26 11.81 -62.18 46.11
CA SER A 26 11.77 -62.41 44.65
C SER A 26 10.41 -62.70 43.95
N PRO A 27 10.22 -62.23 42.68
CA PRO A 27 8.96 -62.36 41.94
C PRO A 27 8.81 -63.68 41.16
N LEU A 28 7.59 -64.24 41.15
CA LEU A 28 7.11 -65.27 40.20
C LEU A 28 6.33 -64.60 39.06
N PRO A 29 6.42 -65.12 37.81
CA PRO A 29 5.94 -64.42 36.62
C PRO A 29 4.41 -64.48 36.49
N GLN A 30 3.75 -63.31 36.52
CA GLN A 30 2.34 -63.16 36.17
C GLN A 30 2.21 -62.56 34.77
N GLN A 31 1.51 -63.28 33.89
CA GLN A 31 1.20 -62.85 32.52
C GLN A 31 0.40 -61.54 32.50
N PRO A 32 0.73 -60.58 31.62
CA PRO A 32 0.03 -59.31 31.54
C PRO A 32 -1.39 -59.49 30.96
N PRO A 33 -2.42 -58.82 31.54
CA PRO A 33 -3.73 -58.70 30.92
C PRO A 33 -3.64 -57.94 29.58
N LEU A 34 -4.28 -58.48 28.55
CA LEU A 34 -4.40 -57.84 27.23
C LEU A 34 -5.16 -56.51 27.35
N LEU A 35 -4.47 -55.38 27.15
CA LEU A 35 -5.13 -54.08 26.99
C LEU A 35 -5.90 -54.05 25.67
N PRO A 36 -7.14 -53.51 25.63
CA PRO A 36 -7.83 -53.27 24.38
C PRO A 36 -7.05 -52.26 23.52
N PRO A 37 -7.04 -52.40 22.19
CA PRO A 37 -6.27 -51.53 21.32
C PRO A 37 -6.72 -50.08 21.50
N ARG A 38 -5.80 -49.19 21.88
CA ARG A 38 -6.00 -47.75 21.78
C ARG A 38 -6.20 -47.42 20.30
N ARG A 39 -7.45 -47.18 19.90
CA ARG A 39 -7.74 -46.61 18.58
C ARG A 39 -7.16 -45.20 18.58
N SER A 40 -6.10 -45.01 17.81
CA SER A 40 -5.58 -43.69 17.47
C SER A 40 -6.72 -42.85 16.92
N ALA A 41 -6.87 -41.61 17.41
CA ALA A 41 -7.76 -40.64 16.81
C ALA A 41 -7.43 -40.58 15.31
N SER A 42 -8.37 -41.03 14.49
CA SER A 42 -8.21 -41.17 13.06
C SER A 42 -7.94 -39.78 12.46
N GLY A 43 -6.85 -39.64 11.70
CA GLY A 43 -6.44 -38.37 11.07
C GLY A 43 -7.52 -37.71 10.21
N LEU A 44 -8.57 -38.46 9.87
CA LEU A 44 -9.78 -37.99 9.22
C LEU A 44 -10.57 -36.96 10.07
N ALA A 45 -10.58 -37.09 11.40
CA ALA A 45 -11.25 -36.12 12.29
C ALA A 45 -10.51 -34.78 12.32
N ILE A 46 -9.18 -34.83 12.27
CA ILE A 46 -8.33 -33.63 12.20
C ILE A 46 -8.45 -32.99 10.81
N ALA A 47 -8.48 -33.81 9.75
CA ALA A 47 -8.71 -33.31 8.40
C ALA A 47 -10.07 -32.61 8.26
N ALA A 48 -11.14 -33.18 8.82
CA ALA A 48 -12.48 -32.56 8.79
C ALA A 48 -12.51 -31.21 9.55
N PHE A 49 -11.77 -31.10 10.65
CA PHE A 49 -11.68 -29.85 11.42
C PHE A 49 -10.92 -28.76 10.66
N ILE A 50 -9.80 -29.11 10.03
CA ILE A 50 -9.00 -28.18 9.22
C ILE A 50 -9.77 -27.70 8.00
N VAL A 51 -10.51 -28.60 7.33
CA VAL A 51 -11.37 -28.24 6.19
C VAL A 51 -12.52 -27.33 6.63
N GLY A 52 -13.12 -27.55 7.79
CA GLY A 52 -14.15 -26.66 8.35
C GLY A 52 -13.65 -25.25 8.63
N ILE A 53 -12.43 -25.11 9.17
CA ILE A 53 -11.79 -23.81 9.41
C ILE A 53 -11.44 -23.13 8.08
N ALA A 54 -10.87 -23.87 7.12
CA ALA A 54 -10.56 -23.33 5.80
C ALA A 54 -11.83 -22.88 5.04
N ALA A 55 -12.92 -23.64 5.14
CA ALA A 55 -14.22 -23.26 4.56
C ALA A 55 -14.81 -22.01 5.24
N PHE A 56 -14.66 -21.88 6.56
CA PHE A 56 -15.07 -20.68 7.29
C PHE A 56 -14.26 -19.44 6.90
N LEU A 57 -12.93 -19.58 6.75
CA LEU A 57 -12.04 -18.48 6.36
C LEU A 57 -12.22 -18.07 4.89
N THR A 58 -12.57 -19.01 4.01
CA THR A 58 -12.83 -18.74 2.58
C THR A 58 -14.27 -18.28 2.31
N GLY A 59 -15.21 -18.52 3.22
CA GLY A 59 -16.60 -18.09 3.13
C GLY A 59 -16.83 -16.58 3.27
N LEU A 60 -15.80 -15.81 3.65
CA LEU A 60 -15.86 -14.34 3.75
C LEU A 60 -15.63 -13.61 2.41
N VAL A 61 -15.35 -14.35 1.31
CA VAL A 61 -15.24 -13.81 -0.05
C VAL A 61 -16.53 -14.16 -0.82
N VAL A 62 -17.38 -13.14 -1.01
CA VAL A 62 -18.68 -13.28 -1.67
C VAL A 62 -18.49 -13.68 -3.13
N GLY A 63 -18.98 -14.88 -3.49
CA GLY A 63 -19.00 -15.42 -4.86
C GLY A 63 -18.59 -16.89 -4.96
N VAL A 64 -17.49 -17.27 -4.31
CA VAL A 64 -16.94 -18.65 -4.36
C VAL A 64 -17.56 -19.56 -3.29
N GLY A 65 -18.10 -18.97 -2.22
CA GLY A 65 -18.67 -19.69 -1.08
C GLY A 65 -19.93 -20.52 -1.38
N LEU A 66 -20.70 -20.20 -2.42
CA LEU A 66 -21.92 -20.95 -2.75
C LEU A 66 -21.61 -22.33 -3.35
N VAL A 67 -20.59 -22.41 -4.21
CA VAL A 67 -20.18 -23.65 -4.88
C VAL A 67 -19.45 -24.56 -3.89
N LEU A 68 -18.55 -24.00 -3.07
CA LEU A 68 -17.88 -24.77 -2.03
C LEU A 68 -18.81 -25.15 -0.85
N GLY A 69 -19.82 -24.33 -0.55
CA GLY A 69 -20.83 -24.64 0.45
C GLY A 69 -21.68 -25.86 0.08
N LEU A 70 -22.07 -25.98 -1.19
CA LEU A 70 -22.78 -27.15 -1.70
C LEU A 70 -21.91 -28.42 -1.70
N ALA A 71 -20.62 -28.30 -2.05
CA ALA A 71 -19.67 -29.41 -1.99
C ALA A 71 -19.39 -29.86 -0.53
N GLY A 72 -19.25 -28.90 0.38
CA GLY A 72 -19.07 -29.13 1.82
C GLY A 72 -20.27 -29.82 2.46
N LEU A 73 -21.49 -29.45 2.06
CA LEU A 73 -22.72 -30.09 2.52
C LEU A 73 -22.78 -31.58 2.10
N GLY A 74 -22.36 -31.90 0.88
CA GLY A 74 -22.26 -33.28 0.40
C GLY A 74 -21.26 -34.13 1.19
N LEU A 75 -20.09 -33.57 1.50
CA LEU A 75 -19.05 -34.24 2.29
C LEU A 75 -19.45 -34.42 3.75
N ALA A 76 -20.18 -33.46 4.32
CA ALA A 76 -20.73 -33.55 5.68
C ALA A 76 -21.75 -34.68 5.79
N ILE A 77 -22.65 -34.83 4.81
CA ILE A 77 -23.64 -35.92 4.77
C ILE A 77 -22.97 -37.29 4.64
N PHE A 78 -21.86 -37.40 3.92
CA PHE A 78 -21.10 -38.66 3.80
C PHE A 78 -20.39 -39.03 5.11
N ALA A 79 -19.83 -38.06 5.83
CA ALA A 79 -19.16 -38.27 7.11
C ALA A 79 -20.12 -38.74 8.23
N LEU A 80 -21.39 -38.30 8.19
CA LEU A 80 -22.44 -38.72 9.13
C LEU A 80 -22.79 -40.22 9.03
N ARG A 81 -22.46 -40.90 7.91
CA ARG A 81 -22.77 -42.32 7.71
C ARG A 81 -21.77 -43.30 8.35
N GLN A 82 -20.64 -42.83 8.88
CA GLN A 82 -19.51 -43.70 9.24
C GLN A 82 -19.22 -43.83 10.77
N GLY A 83 -20.24 -43.60 11.61
CA GLY A 83 -20.36 -44.08 13.00
C GLY A 83 -19.05 -44.16 13.82
N THR A 84 -18.55 -43.03 14.32
CA THR A 84 -17.35 -42.98 15.20
C THR A 84 -17.62 -42.25 16.53
N SER A 85 -16.79 -42.57 17.52
CA SER A 85 -16.91 -42.46 18.99
C SER A 85 -17.53 -41.19 19.61
N ARG A 86 -18.43 -41.44 20.57
CA ARG A 86 -19.42 -40.53 21.20
C ARG A 86 -18.88 -39.30 21.96
N GLY A 87 -17.57 -39.13 22.17
CA GLY A 87 -17.01 -38.02 22.98
C GLY A 87 -16.56 -36.80 22.18
N PHE A 88 -15.73 -37.02 21.14
CA PHE A 88 -15.20 -35.94 20.29
C PHE A 88 -16.18 -35.54 19.17
N SER A 89 -17.10 -36.44 18.82
CA SER A 89 -18.18 -36.15 17.87
C SER A 89 -19.24 -35.20 18.43
N LEU A 90 -19.42 -35.13 19.76
CA LEU A 90 -20.43 -34.28 20.38
C LEU A 90 -20.00 -32.80 20.40
N THR A 91 -18.74 -32.52 20.73
CA THR A 91 -18.20 -31.16 20.65
C THR A 91 -18.13 -30.66 19.21
N GLY A 92 -17.71 -31.53 18.28
CA GLY A 92 -17.75 -31.21 16.84
C GLY A 92 -19.16 -30.95 16.32
N LEU A 93 -20.16 -31.72 16.78
CA LEU A 93 -21.57 -31.48 16.44
C LEU A 93 -22.10 -30.19 17.04
N ILE A 94 -21.78 -29.86 18.30
CA ILE A 94 -22.22 -28.63 18.95
C ILE A 94 -21.59 -27.41 18.26
N LEU A 95 -20.29 -27.47 17.97
CA LEU A 95 -19.61 -26.39 17.24
C LEU A 95 -20.16 -26.25 15.82
N SER A 96 -20.44 -27.36 15.13
CA SER A 96 -21.05 -27.34 13.80
C SER A 96 -22.49 -26.81 13.84
N ALA A 97 -23.26 -27.13 14.87
CA ALA A 97 -24.63 -26.63 15.06
C ALA A 97 -24.63 -25.13 15.34
N LEU A 98 -23.73 -24.65 16.21
CA LEU A 98 -23.53 -23.22 16.48
C LEU A 98 -23.06 -22.48 15.23
N ALA A 99 -22.07 -23.01 14.51
CA ALA A 99 -21.59 -22.44 13.26
C ALA A 99 -22.71 -22.37 12.20
N THR A 100 -23.54 -23.41 12.10
CA THR A 100 -24.70 -23.43 11.20
C THR A 100 -25.73 -22.39 11.61
N LEU A 101 -26.02 -22.25 12.91
CA LEU A 101 -26.97 -21.26 13.43
C LEU A 101 -26.47 -19.83 13.18
N THR A 102 -25.20 -19.56 13.46
CA THR A 102 -24.55 -18.27 13.18
C THR A 102 -24.56 -17.98 11.68
N ASN A 103 -24.29 -18.97 10.83
CA ASN A 103 -24.35 -18.80 9.39
C ASN A 103 -25.78 -18.50 8.90
N ILE A 104 -26.80 -19.17 9.44
CA ILE A 104 -28.21 -18.87 9.14
C ILE A 104 -28.55 -17.44 9.54
N VAL A 105 -28.13 -16.98 10.72
CA VAL A 105 -28.36 -15.60 11.17
C VAL A 105 -27.66 -14.60 10.25
N VAL A 106 -26.42 -14.85 9.86
CA VAL A 106 -25.68 -14.01 8.92
C VAL A 106 -26.36 -13.98 7.56
N ILE A 107 -26.81 -15.13 7.04
CA ILE A 107 -27.54 -15.21 5.76
C ILE A 107 -28.86 -14.43 5.84
N VAL A 108 -29.62 -14.57 6.92
CA VAL A 108 -30.88 -13.82 7.11
C VAL A 108 -30.61 -12.32 7.19
N LEU A 109 -29.58 -11.89 7.94
CA LEU A 109 -29.18 -10.49 8.00
C LEU A 109 -28.72 -9.98 6.64
N LEU A 110 -27.98 -10.77 5.87
CA LEU A 110 -27.52 -10.39 4.53
C LEU A 110 -28.68 -10.35 3.53
N VAL A 111 -29.68 -11.23 3.63
CA VAL A 111 -30.87 -11.20 2.75
C VAL A 111 -31.82 -10.05 3.12
N VAL A 112 -31.96 -9.72 4.40
CA VAL A 112 -32.87 -8.68 4.88
C VAL A 112 -32.25 -7.28 4.81
N LEU A 113 -31.01 -7.14 5.30
CA LEU A 113 -30.29 -5.85 5.34
C LEU A 113 -29.41 -5.65 4.11
N GLY A 114 -28.96 -6.71 3.44
CA GLY A 114 -28.11 -6.58 2.24
C GLY A 114 -28.75 -5.72 1.16
N PRO A 115 -30.03 -5.90 0.79
CA PRO A 115 -30.69 -5.02 -0.18
C PRO A 115 -30.77 -3.56 0.29
N ALA A 116 -30.89 -3.31 1.60
CA ALA A 116 -30.90 -1.95 2.14
C ALA A 116 -29.51 -1.32 2.12
N VAL A 117 -28.47 -2.10 2.46
CA VAL A 117 -27.07 -1.68 2.42
C VAL A 117 -26.60 -1.47 0.98
N THR A 118 -26.97 -2.33 0.03
CA THR A 118 -26.65 -2.15 -1.39
C THR A 118 -27.37 -0.93 -1.97
N ARG A 119 -28.65 -0.73 -1.65
CA ARG A 119 -29.38 0.48 -2.07
C ARG A 119 -28.81 1.75 -1.45
N ALA A 120 -28.35 1.71 -0.20
CA ALA A 120 -27.69 2.83 0.46
C ALA A 120 -26.29 3.10 -0.10
N ALA A 121 -25.54 2.05 -0.46
CA ALA A 121 -24.25 2.17 -1.12
C ALA A 121 -24.41 2.70 -2.56
N GLU A 122 -25.40 2.20 -3.30
CA GLU A 122 -25.74 2.69 -4.64
C GLU A 122 -26.30 4.12 -4.62
N SER A 123 -27.02 4.54 -3.57
CA SER A 123 -27.47 5.92 -3.43
C SER A 123 -26.34 6.85 -3.01
N ALA A 124 -25.41 6.39 -2.15
CA ALA A 124 -24.18 7.12 -1.84
C ALA A 124 -23.29 7.25 -3.09
N ALA A 125 -23.11 6.17 -3.86
CA ALA A 125 -22.38 6.18 -5.14
C ALA A 125 -23.04 7.13 -6.15
N ARG A 126 -24.37 7.06 -6.33
CA ARG A 126 -25.09 8.00 -7.21
C ARG A 126 -25.02 9.45 -6.76
N ASN A 127 -24.93 9.72 -5.46
CA ASN A 127 -24.74 11.08 -4.94
C ASN A 127 -23.32 11.60 -5.21
N LEU A 128 -22.30 10.72 -5.16
CA LEU A 128 -20.94 11.05 -5.57
C LEU A 128 -20.88 11.29 -7.09
N GLU A 129 -21.51 10.41 -7.88
CA GLU A 129 -21.65 10.58 -9.34
C GLU A 129 -22.45 11.83 -9.70
N ALA A 130 -23.50 12.20 -8.95
CA ALA A 130 -24.27 13.43 -9.18
C ALA A 130 -23.51 14.71 -8.80
N GLN A 131 -22.64 14.64 -7.78
CA GLN A 131 -21.68 15.72 -7.50
C GLN A 131 -20.62 15.82 -8.60
N GLN A 132 -20.25 14.70 -9.24
CA GLN A 132 -19.38 14.68 -10.41
C GLN A 132 -20.12 15.07 -11.71
N ALA A 133 -21.43 14.87 -11.84
CA ALA A 133 -22.21 15.23 -13.03
C ALA A 133 -22.41 16.75 -13.20
N GLN A 134 -22.09 17.56 -12.20
CA GLN A 134 -21.92 19.01 -12.33
C GLN A 134 -20.52 19.42 -12.77
N SER A 135 -19.59 18.46 -12.86
CA SER A 135 -18.27 18.63 -13.43
C SER A 135 -18.24 17.89 -14.77
N THR A 136 -18.70 18.50 -15.85
CA THR A 136 -18.59 17.94 -17.21
C THR A 136 -17.13 17.55 -17.51
N PRO A 137 -16.75 16.26 -17.55
CA PRO A 137 -15.41 15.83 -17.89
C PRO A 137 -15.42 15.41 -19.36
N GLY A 138 -14.82 16.23 -20.23
CA GLY A 138 -14.83 15.96 -21.68
C GLY A 138 -14.20 17.04 -22.56
N ALA A 139 -13.92 18.22 -22.00
CA ALA A 139 -12.95 19.14 -22.57
C ALA A 139 -11.71 19.11 -21.69
N ALA A 140 -10.51 19.21 -22.30
CA ALA A 140 -9.30 19.58 -21.57
C ALA A 140 -9.64 20.79 -20.68
N SER A 141 -9.73 20.56 -19.38
CA SER A 141 -10.22 21.58 -18.47
C SER A 141 -9.18 22.69 -18.39
N THR A 142 -9.53 23.87 -18.90
CA THR A 142 -8.81 25.13 -18.63
C THR A 142 -8.99 25.57 -17.17
N ALA A 143 -9.73 24.82 -16.35
CA ALA A 143 -9.80 25.11 -14.93
C ALA A 143 -8.42 24.98 -14.31
N THR A 144 -8.14 25.89 -13.39
CA THR A 144 -6.90 25.98 -12.64
C THR A 144 -7.19 25.85 -11.16
N GLN A 145 -6.18 25.46 -10.39
CA GLN A 145 -6.24 25.41 -8.93
C GLN A 145 -5.08 26.21 -8.32
N ALA A 146 -5.32 26.88 -7.21
CA ALA A 146 -4.27 27.55 -6.46
C ALA A 146 -3.60 26.56 -5.50
N ILE A 147 -2.27 26.47 -5.57
CA ILE A 147 -1.45 25.70 -4.65
C ILE A 147 -0.68 26.67 -3.77
N ASP A 148 -0.74 26.43 -2.46
CA ASP A 148 -0.12 27.28 -1.45
C ASP A 148 0.66 26.43 -0.45
N THR A 149 1.97 26.65 -0.36
CA THR A 149 2.88 25.99 0.59
C THR A 149 3.60 27.04 1.44
N PRO A 150 4.34 26.69 2.50
CA PRO A 150 5.15 27.67 3.23
C PRO A 150 6.31 28.28 2.42
N CYS A 151 6.80 27.63 1.36
CA CYS A 151 7.94 28.11 0.57
C CYS A 151 7.52 28.85 -0.71
N TYR A 152 6.42 28.44 -1.34
CA TYR A 152 5.97 28.98 -2.62
C TYR A 152 4.46 28.82 -2.81
N SER A 153 3.92 29.55 -3.77
CA SER A 153 2.57 29.33 -4.30
C SER A 153 2.60 29.39 -5.83
N PHE A 154 1.64 28.71 -6.47
CA PHE A 154 1.47 28.74 -7.92
C PHE A 154 0.06 28.29 -8.34
N THR A 155 -0.26 28.50 -9.60
CA THR A 155 -1.49 28.03 -10.24
C THR A 155 -1.23 26.73 -11.00
N GLY A 156 -1.80 25.62 -10.50
CA GLY A 156 -1.72 24.30 -11.10
C GLY A 156 -2.91 23.95 -12.01
N PRO A 157 -2.81 22.85 -12.78
CA PRO A 157 -3.90 22.36 -13.62
C PRO A 157 -5.06 21.83 -12.76
N GLY A 158 -6.27 22.33 -12.96
CA GLY A 158 -7.43 22.02 -12.12
C GLY A 158 -8.00 20.60 -12.29
N ALA A 159 -7.60 19.88 -13.34
CA ALA A 159 -7.95 18.48 -13.53
C ALA A 159 -7.11 17.50 -12.69
N TYR A 160 -5.98 17.97 -12.13
CA TYR A 160 -5.10 17.13 -11.33
C TYR A 160 -5.55 17.19 -9.87
N ILE A 161 -5.47 16.07 -9.16
CA ILE A 161 -5.78 15.98 -7.74
C ILE A 161 -4.47 16.22 -6.97
N ASN A 162 -4.54 17.03 -5.91
CA ASN A 162 -3.44 17.15 -4.97
C ASN A 162 -3.52 15.97 -3.98
N ASP A 163 -2.65 14.97 -4.15
CA ASP A 163 -2.69 13.73 -3.36
C ASP A 163 -1.69 13.70 -2.20
N ILE A 164 -1.05 14.84 -1.86
CA ILE A 164 -0.10 14.87 -0.75
C ILE A 164 -0.74 15.25 0.58
N GLY A 165 -0.29 14.58 1.64
CA GLY A 165 -0.68 14.90 3.01
C GLY A 165 -0.18 16.27 3.46
N THR A 166 -0.84 16.84 4.47
CA THR A 166 -0.50 18.17 5.02
C THR A 166 0.94 18.29 5.53
N ALA A 167 1.56 17.18 5.93
CA ALA A 167 2.97 17.15 6.33
C ALA A 167 3.92 17.44 5.16
N ALA A 168 3.68 16.85 3.98
CA ALA A 168 4.49 17.08 2.79
C ALA A 168 4.34 18.52 2.28
N ILE A 169 3.13 19.09 2.37
CA ILE A 169 2.89 20.51 2.08
C ILE A 169 3.70 21.41 3.03
N ALA A 170 3.73 21.07 4.33
CA ALA A 170 4.50 21.81 5.32
C ALA A 170 6.01 21.75 5.07
N ASP A 171 6.49 20.66 4.46
CA ASP A 171 7.88 20.50 4.04
C ASP A 171 8.13 20.99 2.60
N CYS A 172 7.22 21.79 2.02
CA CYS A 172 7.36 22.43 0.72
C CYS A 172 7.39 21.48 -0.48
N SER A 173 6.79 20.31 -0.34
CA SER A 173 6.51 19.39 -1.43
C SER A 173 5.13 19.66 -2.03
N THR A 174 4.95 19.35 -3.31
CA THR A 174 3.65 19.31 -4.00
C THR A 174 3.63 18.12 -4.94
N GLU A 175 2.54 17.35 -4.98
CA GLU A 175 2.31 16.34 -6.01
C GLU A 175 0.87 16.47 -6.52
N LEU A 176 0.76 16.86 -7.78
CA LEU A 176 -0.51 16.90 -8.49
C LEU A 176 -0.56 15.72 -9.44
N GLU A 177 -1.64 14.96 -9.41
CA GLU A 177 -1.78 13.73 -10.18
C GLU A 177 -3.04 13.76 -11.04
N LEU A 178 -2.89 13.36 -12.30
CA LEU A 178 -4.00 13.17 -13.21
C LEU A 178 -4.41 11.69 -13.19
N TRP A 179 -5.52 11.41 -12.53
CA TRP A 179 -6.07 10.07 -12.44
C TRP A 179 -7.09 9.81 -13.54
N GLY A 180 -6.96 8.66 -14.21
CA GLY A 180 -7.82 8.32 -15.32
C GLY A 180 -7.59 6.94 -15.88
N ASP A 181 -8.29 6.68 -16.98
CA ASP A 181 -8.15 5.49 -17.80
C ASP A 181 -7.59 5.87 -19.18
N ASP A 182 -6.71 5.02 -19.70
CA ASP A 182 -6.27 5.09 -21.09
C ASP A 182 -7.26 4.37 -22.00
N ASN A 183 -7.73 5.07 -23.04
CA ASN A 183 -8.62 4.48 -24.01
C ASN A 183 -7.80 3.81 -25.12
N ALA A 184 -8.34 2.73 -25.70
CA ALA A 184 -7.68 1.98 -26.79
C ALA A 184 -7.41 2.82 -28.06
N ASP A 185 -8.05 3.99 -28.20
CA ASP A 185 -7.85 4.95 -29.28
C ASP A 185 -6.71 5.96 -28.99
N GLY A 186 -6.02 5.83 -27.86
CA GLY A 186 -4.95 6.72 -27.42
C GLY A 186 -5.44 8.00 -26.75
N THR A 187 -6.74 8.13 -26.48
CA THR A 187 -7.30 9.24 -25.70
C THR A 187 -7.26 8.93 -24.19
N VAL A 188 -7.31 9.97 -23.37
CA VAL A 188 -7.27 9.87 -21.90
C VAL A 188 -8.63 10.28 -21.33
N THR A 189 -9.24 9.41 -20.53
CA THR A 189 -10.44 9.75 -19.75
C THR A 189 -10.01 10.12 -18.33
N VAL A 190 -10.20 11.39 -17.94
CA VAL A 190 -9.92 11.84 -16.56
C VAL A 190 -11.10 11.43 -15.68
N THR A 191 -10.86 10.55 -14.72
CA THR A 191 -11.91 10.01 -13.83
C THR A 191 -11.69 10.38 -12.37
N GLY A 192 -10.48 10.83 -12.00
CA GLY A 192 -10.12 11.11 -10.60
C GLY A 192 -9.81 9.86 -9.77
N VAL A 193 -9.86 8.67 -10.37
CA VAL A 193 -9.50 7.37 -9.76
C VAL A 193 -8.83 6.49 -10.84
N GLY A 194 -8.22 5.36 -10.48
CA GLY A 194 -7.65 4.44 -11.49
C GLY A 194 -6.13 4.57 -11.65
N GLU A 195 -5.62 4.76 -12.87
CA GLU A 195 -4.18 4.90 -13.12
C GLU A 195 -3.75 6.37 -13.07
N ILE A 196 -2.52 6.62 -12.59
CA ILE A 196 -1.89 7.94 -12.68
C ILE A 196 -1.32 8.12 -14.10
N LEU A 197 -2.02 8.93 -14.89
CA LEU A 197 -1.69 9.19 -16.29
C LEU A 197 -0.70 10.36 -16.45
N GLY A 198 -0.65 11.27 -15.48
CA GLY A 198 0.24 12.41 -15.48
C GLY A 198 0.51 12.95 -14.08
N THR A 199 1.64 13.64 -13.92
CA THR A 199 2.05 14.25 -12.66
C THR A 199 2.68 15.63 -12.88
N VAL A 200 2.47 16.51 -11.89
CA VAL A 200 3.27 17.72 -11.67
C VAL A 200 3.77 17.65 -10.23
N THR A 201 5.05 17.34 -10.07
CA THR A 201 5.67 17.11 -8.75
C THR A 201 6.72 18.17 -8.49
N ILE A 202 6.62 18.88 -7.36
CA ILE A 202 7.62 19.82 -6.87
C ILE A 202 8.28 19.16 -5.67
N GLU A 203 9.56 18.83 -5.80
CA GLU A 203 10.37 18.21 -4.76
C GLU A 203 11.42 19.21 -4.24
N PRO A 204 11.39 19.53 -2.95
CA PRO A 204 12.41 20.34 -2.31
C PRO A 204 13.66 19.49 -2.02
N ILE A 205 14.83 20.03 -2.34
CA ILE A 205 16.10 19.35 -2.17
C ILE A 205 16.85 19.99 -1.01
N HIS A 206 17.21 19.15 -0.05
CA HIS A 206 17.93 19.56 1.14
C HIS A 206 19.29 20.16 0.77
N THR A 207 19.65 21.24 1.45
CA THR A 207 20.95 21.92 1.32
C THR A 207 22.11 20.96 1.57
N SER A 208 21.97 20.01 2.50
CA SER A 208 22.96 18.96 2.76
C SER A 208 23.20 18.04 1.55
N THR A 209 22.18 17.85 0.71
CA THR A 209 22.26 17.03 -0.52
C THR A 209 22.78 17.85 -1.70
N SER A 210 22.37 19.12 -1.80
CA SER A 210 22.73 20.01 -2.91
C SER A 210 24.04 20.76 -2.72
N THR A 211 24.68 20.63 -1.56
CA THR A 211 26.01 21.22 -1.31
C THR A 211 27.02 20.67 -2.30
N GLY A 212 27.62 21.55 -3.11
CA GLY A 212 28.59 21.18 -4.14
C GLY A 212 27.99 20.80 -5.50
N TRP A 213 26.67 20.95 -5.67
CA TRP A 213 26.06 20.90 -6.99
C TRP A 213 26.44 22.16 -7.76
N GLY A 214 27.30 22.01 -8.76
CA GLY A 214 27.90 23.15 -9.47
C GLY A 214 28.99 23.85 -8.65
N THR A 215 29.83 24.63 -9.33
CA THR A 215 30.99 25.32 -8.73
C THR A 215 30.76 26.79 -8.43
N ASP A 216 29.70 27.37 -9.00
CA ASP A 216 29.41 28.81 -9.02
C ASP A 216 28.12 29.17 -8.26
N GLY A 217 27.42 28.16 -7.70
CA GLY A 217 26.14 28.34 -7.02
C GLY A 217 25.00 28.77 -7.95
N SER A 218 25.17 28.60 -9.27
CA SER A 218 24.14 28.92 -10.25
C SER A 218 23.24 27.71 -10.52
N VAL A 219 22.00 28.00 -10.95
CA VAL A 219 21.08 26.96 -11.44
C VAL A 219 21.64 26.22 -12.67
N ASP A 220 22.50 26.88 -13.46
CA ASP A 220 23.20 26.26 -14.58
C ASP A 220 24.19 25.19 -14.11
N GLY A 221 24.97 25.49 -13.08
CA GLY A 221 25.92 24.55 -12.47
C GLY A 221 25.20 23.36 -11.83
N ILE A 222 24.05 23.61 -11.19
CA ILE A 222 23.20 22.54 -10.67
C ILE A 222 22.70 21.63 -11.80
N VAL A 223 22.20 22.20 -12.90
CA VAL A 223 21.71 21.41 -14.04
C VAL A 223 22.85 20.64 -14.72
N ASP A 224 24.05 21.19 -14.82
CA ASP A 224 25.21 20.45 -15.32
C ASP A 224 25.53 19.23 -14.46
N TYR A 225 25.49 19.38 -13.13
CA TYR A 225 25.66 18.28 -12.20
C TYR A 225 24.58 17.20 -12.40
N LEU A 226 23.30 17.61 -12.43
CA LEU A 226 22.18 16.69 -12.64
C LEU A 226 22.26 15.99 -14.01
N ASN A 227 22.79 16.66 -15.03
CA ASN A 227 22.91 16.11 -16.38
C ASN A 227 23.98 15.01 -16.51
N GLN A 228 24.89 14.88 -15.54
CA GLN A 228 25.90 13.82 -15.56
C GLN A 228 25.31 12.43 -15.30
N SER A 229 24.20 12.35 -14.54
CA SER A 229 23.67 11.05 -14.12
C SER A 229 22.15 11.03 -13.95
N TYR A 230 21.52 12.09 -13.45
CA TYR A 230 20.09 12.09 -13.14
C TYR A 230 19.22 12.33 -14.37
N ILE A 231 19.43 13.44 -15.10
CA ILE A 231 18.59 13.82 -16.24
C ILE A 231 18.57 12.74 -17.34
N PRO A 232 19.70 12.10 -17.72
CA PRO A 232 19.68 11.04 -18.72
C PRO A 232 18.84 9.80 -18.31
N GLN A 233 18.61 9.58 -17.01
CA GLN A 233 17.72 8.50 -16.54
C GLN A 233 16.25 8.83 -16.79
N LEU A 234 15.89 10.10 -16.98
CA LEU A 234 14.52 10.53 -17.26
C LEU A 234 14.13 10.25 -18.72
N GLY A 235 15.08 10.13 -19.65
CA GLY A 235 14.84 9.89 -21.06
C GLY A 235 15.90 10.52 -21.96
N THR A 236 15.64 10.53 -23.27
CA THR A 236 16.53 11.21 -24.21
C THR A 236 16.33 12.72 -24.10
N VAL A 237 17.38 13.46 -23.76
CA VAL A 237 17.32 14.93 -23.65
C VAL A 237 17.03 15.54 -25.03
N ILE A 238 15.93 16.28 -25.13
CA ILE A 238 15.53 17.03 -26.34
C ILE A 238 16.14 18.43 -26.28
N SER A 239 16.10 19.05 -25.11
CA SER A 239 16.59 20.41 -24.86
C SER A 239 17.03 20.53 -23.41
N LEU A 240 18.12 21.26 -23.17
CA LEU A 240 18.78 21.37 -21.88
C LEU A 240 19.00 22.85 -21.55
N LYS A 241 18.67 23.26 -20.32
CA LYS A 241 18.82 24.64 -19.82
C LYS A 241 18.07 25.68 -20.65
N GLU A 242 16.81 25.42 -20.98
CA GLU A 242 15.93 26.47 -21.49
C GLU A 242 15.70 27.49 -20.37
N PRO A 243 16.00 28.78 -20.60
CA PRO A 243 15.90 29.79 -19.55
C PRO A 243 14.43 30.06 -19.21
N VAL A 244 14.12 29.94 -17.93
CA VAL A 244 12.82 30.28 -17.33
C VAL A 244 13.06 31.15 -16.10
N THR A 245 12.07 31.93 -15.69
CA THR A 245 12.11 32.68 -14.44
C THR A 245 10.91 32.33 -13.58
N LEU A 246 11.15 32.07 -12.29
CA LEU A 246 10.12 31.87 -11.28
C LEU A 246 10.18 33.04 -10.30
N ASP A 247 9.21 33.95 -10.40
CA ASP A 247 9.16 35.17 -9.59
C ASP A 247 10.50 35.95 -9.59
N GLY A 248 11.01 36.20 -10.80
CA GLY A 248 12.30 36.86 -11.02
C GLY A 248 13.55 36.01 -10.73
N THR A 249 13.41 34.84 -10.11
CA THR A 249 14.52 33.92 -9.82
C THR A 249 14.83 33.05 -11.05
N PRO A 250 16.10 32.91 -11.47
CA PRO A 250 16.47 32.04 -12.57
C PRO A 250 16.07 30.58 -12.35
N ALA A 251 15.57 29.96 -13.41
CA ALA A 251 15.25 28.54 -13.48
C ALA A 251 15.63 27.97 -14.84
N ASN A 252 15.88 26.68 -14.89
CA ASN A 252 16.23 25.97 -16.11
C ASN A 252 15.23 24.87 -16.40
N LEU A 253 14.59 24.94 -17.56
CA LEU A 253 13.72 23.89 -18.07
C LEU A 253 14.52 22.94 -18.96
N THR A 254 14.44 21.65 -18.66
CA THR A 254 15.04 20.57 -19.44
C THR A 254 13.91 19.70 -19.98
N ARG A 255 13.88 19.50 -21.29
CA ARG A 255 12.87 18.68 -21.98
C ARG A 255 13.45 17.33 -22.32
N VAL A 256 12.70 16.29 -22.03
CA VAL A 256 13.12 14.91 -22.30
C VAL A 256 12.05 14.18 -23.10
N GLN A 257 12.48 13.33 -24.01
CA GLN A 257 11.59 12.43 -24.73
C GLN A 257 11.15 11.34 -23.77
N SER A 258 9.84 11.26 -23.51
CA SER A 258 9.29 10.16 -22.72
C SER A 258 9.35 8.85 -23.51
N THR A 259 9.64 7.77 -22.80
CA THR A 259 9.51 6.39 -23.30
C THR A 259 8.09 5.83 -23.09
N LYS A 260 7.25 6.52 -22.31
CA LYS A 260 5.84 6.17 -22.11
C LYS A 260 5.00 6.71 -23.26
N ALA A 261 4.22 5.85 -23.90
CA ALA A 261 3.43 6.18 -25.10
C ALA A 261 2.43 7.33 -24.88
N LEU A 262 1.84 7.43 -23.69
CA LEU A 262 0.83 8.43 -23.36
C LEU A 262 1.40 9.78 -22.92
N THR A 263 2.69 9.86 -22.58
CA THR A 263 3.29 11.12 -22.12
C THR A 263 3.69 11.99 -23.31
N LYS A 264 2.95 13.07 -23.53
CA LYS A 264 3.21 14.03 -24.62
C LYS A 264 4.25 15.06 -24.24
N THR A 265 4.24 15.53 -23.00
CA THR A 265 5.25 16.44 -22.47
C THR A 265 5.91 15.83 -21.24
N LYS A 266 7.24 15.68 -21.30
CA LYS A 266 8.06 15.32 -20.14
C LYS A 266 9.17 16.35 -19.96
N ALA A 267 9.23 16.96 -18.79
CA ALA A 267 10.20 18.02 -18.52
C ALA A 267 10.60 18.04 -17.04
N LEU A 268 11.78 18.62 -16.79
CA LEU A 268 12.32 18.90 -15.47
C LEU A 268 12.69 20.38 -15.42
N LEU A 269 12.05 21.13 -14.53
CA LEU A 269 12.41 22.51 -14.25
C LEU A 269 13.14 22.57 -12.91
N VAL A 270 14.35 23.15 -12.90
CA VAL A 270 15.16 23.27 -11.69
C VAL A 270 15.32 24.76 -11.37
N THR A 271 15.17 25.11 -10.10
CA THR A 271 15.39 26.46 -9.59
C THR A 271 16.05 26.41 -8.21
N GLN A 272 16.57 27.54 -7.76
CA GLN A 272 17.15 27.69 -6.44
C GLN A 272 16.63 28.98 -5.80
N ALA A 273 16.00 28.85 -4.64
CA ALA A 273 15.49 30.00 -3.89
C ALA A 273 16.62 30.92 -3.42
N ALA A 274 16.33 32.22 -3.32
CA ALA A 274 17.30 33.23 -2.90
C ALA A 274 17.88 32.98 -1.50
N SER A 275 17.12 32.30 -0.62
CA SER A 275 17.58 31.85 0.70
C SER A 275 16.96 30.49 1.03
N PRO A 276 17.62 29.66 1.87
CA PRO A 276 17.06 28.39 2.29
C PRO A 276 15.78 28.56 3.12
N TYR A 277 14.87 27.60 2.98
CA TYR A 277 13.69 27.43 3.81
C TYR A 277 13.92 26.32 4.82
N SER A 278 13.56 26.54 6.09
CA SER A 278 13.63 25.50 7.12
C SER A 278 12.36 24.66 7.13
N THR A 279 12.51 23.35 6.93
CA THR A 279 11.43 22.36 6.99
C THR A 279 11.60 21.44 8.21
N SER A 280 10.66 20.51 8.43
CA SER A 280 10.77 19.54 9.53
C SER A 280 11.90 18.53 9.31
N THR A 281 12.34 18.36 8.06
CA THR A 281 13.35 17.36 7.66
C THR A 281 14.72 17.98 7.38
N GLY A 282 14.82 19.32 7.33
CA GLY A 282 16.05 20.08 7.15
C GLY A 282 15.88 21.34 6.31
N ASP A 283 16.95 22.10 6.11
CA ASP A 283 16.91 23.28 5.26
C ASP A 283 16.93 22.86 3.78
N VAL A 284 16.02 23.42 2.98
CA VAL A 284 15.88 23.18 1.53
C VAL A 284 16.09 24.48 0.77
N GLN A 285 16.67 24.41 -0.43
CA GLN A 285 16.92 25.62 -1.23
C GLN A 285 16.77 25.39 -2.74
N VAL A 286 17.13 24.19 -3.20
CA VAL A 286 16.96 23.80 -4.61
C VAL A 286 15.60 23.12 -4.73
N PHE A 287 14.84 23.47 -5.76
CA PHE A 287 13.55 22.86 -6.07
C PHE A 287 13.61 22.21 -7.44
N SER A 288 13.18 20.96 -7.51
CA SER A 288 13.04 20.16 -8.73
C SER A 288 11.57 20.02 -9.05
N ILE A 289 11.16 20.44 -10.24
CA ILE A 289 9.77 20.40 -10.69
C ILE A 289 9.69 19.46 -11.89
N SER A 290 9.10 18.28 -11.67
CA SER A 290 8.93 17.24 -12.68
C SER A 290 7.54 17.35 -13.31
N PHE A 291 7.51 17.31 -14.64
CA PHE A 291 6.28 17.31 -15.43
C PHE A 291 6.19 16.02 -16.23
N VAL A 292 5.10 15.29 -16.05
CA VAL A 292 4.68 14.16 -16.89
C VAL A 292 3.25 14.43 -17.32
N ILE A 293 3.06 14.95 -18.54
CA ILE A 293 1.76 15.46 -18.97
C ILE A 293 1.29 14.68 -20.20
N PRO A 294 0.17 13.95 -20.13
CA PRO A 294 -0.39 13.23 -21.27
C PRO A 294 -1.24 14.09 -22.20
N GLN A 295 -1.63 15.29 -21.77
CA GLN A 295 -2.40 16.23 -22.58
C GLN A 295 -1.52 17.06 -23.53
N ASP A 296 -2.08 17.56 -24.63
CA ASP A 296 -1.37 18.39 -25.62
C ASP A 296 -1.01 19.79 -25.11
N ASN A 297 -1.57 20.21 -23.98
CA ASN A 297 -1.37 21.54 -23.40
C ASN A 297 -0.22 21.59 -22.37
N GLY A 298 0.72 20.64 -22.39
CA GLY A 298 1.81 20.58 -21.41
C GLY A 298 2.66 21.85 -21.33
N ASP A 299 2.95 22.48 -22.46
CA ASP A 299 3.67 23.77 -22.48
C ASP A 299 2.89 24.90 -21.83
N ALA A 300 1.56 24.93 -22.01
CA ALA A 300 0.71 25.92 -21.37
C ALA A 300 0.66 25.72 -19.84
N ILE A 301 0.67 24.47 -19.38
CA ILE A 301 0.75 24.14 -17.93
C ILE A 301 2.07 24.63 -17.33
N ILE A 302 3.20 24.35 -17.99
CA ILE A 302 4.53 24.80 -17.54
C ILE A 302 4.59 26.34 -17.50
N GLN A 303 4.06 27.01 -18.52
CA GLN A 303 4.04 28.48 -18.60
C GLN A 303 3.17 29.11 -17.52
N GLU A 304 1.97 28.58 -17.28
CA GLU A 304 1.06 29.12 -16.26
C GLU A 304 1.65 28.92 -14.86
N LEU A 305 2.24 27.75 -14.58
CA LEU A 305 2.98 27.52 -13.34
C LEU A 305 4.10 28.54 -13.17
N ALA A 306 4.94 28.72 -14.19
CA ALA A 306 6.07 29.63 -14.10
C ALA A 306 5.65 31.10 -13.90
N LYS A 307 4.59 31.53 -14.59
CA LYS A 307 4.05 32.88 -14.53
C LYS A 307 3.36 33.20 -13.20
N SER A 308 2.68 32.22 -12.62
CA SER A 308 1.93 32.37 -11.37
C SER A 308 2.76 32.07 -10.11
N TRP A 309 3.97 31.56 -10.29
CA TRP A 309 4.89 31.26 -9.19
C TRP A 309 5.16 32.50 -8.35
N THR A 310 5.11 32.32 -7.03
CA THR A 310 5.49 33.34 -6.04
C THR A 310 6.30 32.67 -4.94
N TRP A 311 7.48 33.21 -4.61
CA TRP A 311 8.25 32.78 -3.45
C TRP A 311 7.69 33.39 -2.17
N LYS A 312 7.83 32.70 -1.04
CA LYS A 312 7.39 33.19 0.28
C LYS A 312 8.55 33.60 1.18
#